data_AF-A0A7S3VZE4-F1
#
_entry.id   AF-A0A7S3VZE4-F1
#
_cell.length_a   1.000
_cell.length_b   1.000
_cell.length_c   1.000
_cell.angle_alpha   90.00
_cell.angle_beta   90.00
_cell.angle_gamma   90.00
#
_symmetry.space_group_name_H-M   'P 1'
#
loop_
_entity.id
_entity.type
_entity.pdbx_description
1 polymer ?
#
loop_
_entity_poly.entity_id
_entity_poly.type
_entity_poly.pdbx_seq_one_letter_code
_entity_poly.pdbx_strand_id
1 'polypeptide(L)'
;GEKVQVYWRTLQDEDQEFIAATDKDFEPAFRKMIKYVTTDFFKWEAEVSGNPSPYSDEDFEKIDEAYDDLAENLFLDEVFGAASKLEKEAYMEAVIKQAGWVFNADSFREKICETAGVGKKW
;
A
#
# COMPACT_ATOMS: atom_id res chain seq x y z
N GLY A 1 -8.97 -15.16 2.10
CA GLY A 1 -10.31 -14.92 2.69
C GLY A 1 -10.24 -13.88 3.77
N GLU A 2 -9.77 -14.23 4.97
CA GLU A 2 -9.82 -13.34 6.14
C GLU A 2 -9.04 -12.02 5.96
N LYS A 3 -7.81 -12.06 5.45
CA LYS A 3 -6.99 -10.85 5.25
C LYS A 3 -7.64 -9.78 4.36
N VAL A 4 -8.29 -10.20 3.27
CA VAL A 4 -8.95 -9.26 2.35
C VAL A 4 -10.25 -8.70 2.94
N GLN A 5 -10.91 -9.43 3.85
CA GLN A 5 -12.07 -8.90 4.58
C GLN A 5 -11.66 -7.85 5.59
N VAL A 6 -10.56 -8.07 6.31
CA VAL A 6 -9.98 -7.06 7.22
C VAL A 6 -9.51 -5.83 6.42
N TYR A 7 -8.90 -6.04 5.26
CA TYR A 7 -8.51 -4.97 4.36
C TYR A 7 -9.71 -4.15 3.87
N TRP A 8 -10.79 -4.81 3.41
CA TRP A 8 -12.04 -4.15 3.06
C TRP A 8 -12.56 -3.28 4.19
N ARG A 9 -12.66 -3.83 5.41
CA ARG A 9 -13.10 -3.11 6.62
C ARG A 9 -12.21 -1.93 7.00
N THR A 10 -10.95 -1.94 6.58
CA THR A 10 -10.00 -0.85 6.85
C THR A 10 -10.21 0.30 5.86
N LEU A 11 -10.70 0.00 4.66
CA LEU A 11 -10.88 0.97 3.58
C LEU A 11 -12.32 1.48 3.46
N GLN A 12 -13.30 0.68 3.89
CA GLN A 12 -14.73 0.91 3.67
C GLN A 12 -15.53 0.40 4.87
N ASP A 13 -16.72 0.98 5.07
CA ASP A 13 -17.71 0.44 5.99
C ASP A 13 -18.21 -0.94 5.52
N GLU A 14 -18.56 -1.82 6.46
CA GLU A 14 -18.94 -3.21 6.14
C GLU A 14 -20.15 -3.31 5.21
N ASP A 15 -21.07 -2.35 5.32
CA ASP A 15 -22.35 -2.30 4.63
C ASP A 15 -22.26 -1.72 3.21
N GLN A 16 -21.08 -1.24 2.79
CA GLN A 16 -20.89 -0.81 1.41
C GLN A 16 -20.81 -2.03 0.48
N GLU A 17 -21.69 -2.06 -0.53
CA GLU A 17 -21.77 -3.14 -1.51
C GLU A 17 -20.76 -2.95 -2.66
N PHE A 18 -20.28 -1.73 -2.85
CA PHE A 18 -19.37 -1.37 -3.92
C PHE A 18 -18.29 -0.40 -3.47
N ILE A 19 -17.19 -0.37 -4.21
CA ILE A 19 -16.12 0.61 -4.07
C ILE A 19 -15.81 1.24 -5.42
N ALA A 20 -15.57 2.55 -5.44
CA ALA A 20 -15.15 3.28 -6.63
C ALA A 20 -13.63 3.44 -6.66
N ALA A 21 -13.03 3.47 -7.85
CA ALA A 21 -11.59 3.74 -7.99
C ALA A 21 -11.23 5.16 -7.51
N THR A 22 -12.19 6.08 -7.57
CA THR A 22 -12.04 7.48 -7.14
C THR A 22 -12.45 7.69 -5.68
N ASP A 23 -12.58 6.63 -4.89
CA ASP A 23 -12.99 6.75 -3.50
C ASP A 23 -11.87 7.39 -2.66
N LYS A 24 -12.17 8.56 -2.08
CA LYS A 24 -11.20 9.39 -1.36
C LYS A 24 -10.79 8.81 -0.02
N ASP A 25 -11.55 7.84 0.52
CA ASP A 25 -11.25 7.21 1.79
C ASP A 25 -10.20 6.09 1.65
N PHE A 26 -9.91 5.67 0.42
CA PHE A 26 -8.86 4.70 0.11
C PHE A 26 -7.45 5.24 0.38
N GLU A 27 -7.19 6.45 -0.10
CA GLU A 27 -5.85 7.05 -0.15
C GLU A 27 -5.22 7.23 1.25
N PRO A 28 -5.92 7.75 2.28
CA PRO A 28 -5.32 7.93 3.61
C PRO A 28 -4.95 6.62 4.29
N ALA A 29 -5.78 5.58 4.15
CA ALA A 29 -5.55 4.27 4.74
C ALA A 29 -4.39 3.54 4.05
N PHE A 30 -4.36 3.55 2.72
CA PHE A 30 -3.31 2.92 1.92
C PHE A 30 -1.95 3.57 2.17
N ARG A 31 -1.89 4.91 2.20
CA ARG A 31 -0.67 5.66 2.51
C ARG A 31 -0.12 5.33 3.90
N LYS A 32 -1.01 5.18 4.89
CA LYS A 32 -0.62 4.80 6.25
C LYS A 32 -0.03 3.38 6.32
N MET A 33 -0.60 2.43 5.56
CA MET A 33 -0.05 1.07 5.47
C MET A 33 1.36 1.05 4.89
N ILE A 34 1.59 1.81 3.80
CA ILE A 34 2.92 1.92 3.20
C ILE A 34 3.91 2.53 4.21
N LYS A 35 3.56 3.62 4.91
CA LYS A 35 4.42 4.22 5.96
C LYS A 35 4.83 3.22 7.02
N TYR A 36 3.88 2.39 7.47
CA TYR A 36 4.13 1.34 8.47
C TYR A 36 5.01 0.20 7.99
N VAL A 37 5.14 -0.02 6.69
CA VAL A 37 6.09 -1.01 6.15
C VAL A 37 7.40 -0.37 5.70
N THR A 38 7.47 0.96 5.58
CA THR A 38 8.65 1.69 5.08
C THR A 38 9.17 2.73 6.07
N THR A 39 8.83 4.01 5.90
CA THR A 39 9.46 5.16 6.55
C THR A 39 9.36 5.08 8.06
N ASP A 40 8.18 4.76 8.59
CA ASP A 40 7.95 4.72 10.03
C ASP A 40 8.62 3.49 10.63
N PHE A 41 8.58 2.36 9.92
CA PHE A 41 9.26 1.14 10.34
C PHE A 41 10.77 1.35 10.53
N PHE A 42 11.47 1.88 9.51
CA PHE A 42 12.92 2.05 9.59
C PHE A 42 13.34 3.16 10.56
N LYS A 43 12.54 4.22 10.70
CA LYS A 43 12.80 5.26 11.70
C LYS A 43 12.66 4.71 13.11
N TRP A 44 11.60 3.95 13.39
CA TRP A 44 11.40 3.32 14.70
C TRP A 44 12.41 2.23 14.99
N GLU A 45 12.78 1.42 13.99
CA GLU A 45 13.81 0.39 14.15
C GLU A 45 15.16 1.02 14.52
N ALA A 46 15.53 2.12 13.89
CA ALA A 46 16.73 2.87 14.24
C ALA A 46 16.66 3.47 15.67
N GLU A 47 15.51 4.03 16.05
CA GLU A 47 15.30 4.59 17.39
C GLU A 47 15.38 3.52 18.50
N VAL A 48 14.76 2.35 18.27
CA VAL A 48 14.69 1.27 19.25
C VAL A 48 16.00 0.49 19.33
N SER A 49 16.64 0.21 18.19
CA SER A 49 17.88 -0.58 18.14
C SER A 49 19.13 0.24 18.46
N GLY A 50 19.07 1.56 18.27
CA GLY A 50 20.23 2.45 18.30
C GLY A 50 21.15 2.33 17.07
N ASN A 51 20.79 1.50 16.09
CA ASN A 51 21.51 1.40 14.83
C ASN A 51 21.02 2.48 13.85
N PRO A 52 21.88 2.98 12.95
CA PRO A 52 21.42 3.89 11.91
C PRO A 52 20.47 3.17 10.94
N SER A 53 19.44 3.88 10.51
CA SER A 53 18.55 3.42 9.42
C SER A 53 19.36 3.07 8.16
N PRO A 54 19.01 1.99 7.45
CA PRO A 54 19.64 1.66 6.17
C PRO A 54 19.29 2.67 5.06
N TYR A 55 18.24 3.48 5.27
CA TYR A 55 17.76 4.51 4.35
C TYR A 55 18.15 5.91 4.84
N SER A 56 18.56 6.76 3.90
CA SER A 56 18.80 8.19 4.15
C SER A 56 17.47 8.98 4.15
N ASP A 57 17.53 10.23 4.59
CA ASP A 57 16.38 11.14 4.48
C ASP A 57 15.96 11.36 3.01
N GLU A 58 16.92 11.44 2.09
CA GLU A 58 16.65 11.52 0.65
C GLU A 58 15.92 10.27 0.13
N ASP A 59 16.29 9.07 0.60
CA ASP A 59 15.55 7.85 0.25
C ASP A 59 14.12 7.89 0.78
N PHE A 60 13.92 8.39 2.01
CA PHE A 60 12.59 8.53 2.59
C PHE A 60 11.72 9.57 1.86
N GLU A 61 12.32 10.66 1.39
CA GLU A 61 11.63 11.64 0.54
C GLU A 61 11.17 11.00 -0.77
N LYS A 62 12.04 10.25 -1.46
CA LYS A 62 11.65 9.52 -2.69
C LYS A 62 10.55 8.50 -2.46
N ILE A 63 10.60 7.78 -1.33
CA ILE A 63 9.52 6.87 -0.93
C ILE A 63 8.23 7.65 -0.65
N ASP A 64 8.32 8.87 -0.10
CA ASP A 64 7.14 9.71 0.14
C ASP A 64 6.56 10.38 -1.11
N GLU A 65 7.36 10.61 -2.13
CA GLU A 65 6.88 11.07 -3.43
C GLU A 65 6.25 9.93 -4.24
N ALA A 66 6.72 8.69 -4.05
CA ALA A 66 6.25 7.51 -4.77
C ALA A 66 4.89 6.96 -4.28
N TYR A 67 4.33 7.47 -3.17
CA TYR A 67 3.04 6.99 -2.64
C TYR A 67 1.93 7.10 -3.68
N ASP A 68 1.79 8.27 -4.30
CA ASP A 68 0.69 8.56 -5.22
C ASP A 68 0.81 7.70 -6.48
N ASP A 69 2.03 7.53 -7.00
CA ASP A 69 2.29 6.64 -8.13
C ASP A 69 1.98 5.16 -7.80
N LEU A 70 2.36 4.67 -6.62
CA LEU A 70 2.05 3.30 -6.25
C LEU A 70 0.54 3.09 -6.03
N ALA A 71 -0.14 4.04 -5.41
CA ALA A 71 -1.55 3.95 -5.11
C ALA A 71 -2.40 4.11 -6.38
N GLU A 72 -2.24 5.22 -7.11
CA GLU A 72 -3.08 5.58 -8.25
C GLU A 72 -2.68 4.86 -9.53
N ASN A 73 -1.39 4.77 -9.83
CA ASN A 73 -0.93 4.26 -11.13
C ASN A 73 -0.72 2.75 -11.12
N LEU A 74 -0.38 2.14 -9.98
CA LEU A 74 -0.17 0.68 -9.90
C LEU A 74 -1.35 -0.04 -9.25
N PHE A 75 -1.66 0.26 -7.98
CA PHE A 75 -2.66 -0.51 -7.24
C PHE A 75 -4.06 -0.37 -7.85
N LEU A 76 -4.51 0.86 -8.16
CA LEU A 76 -5.83 1.05 -8.76
C LEU A 76 -5.91 0.41 -10.15
N ASP A 77 -4.88 0.52 -10.99
CA ASP A 77 -4.86 -0.12 -12.31
C ASP A 77 -4.90 -1.66 -12.20
N GLU A 78 -4.12 -2.25 -11.29
CA GLU A 78 -4.12 -3.71 -11.06
C GLU A 78 -5.48 -4.22 -10.55
N VAL A 79 -6.16 -3.45 -9.70
CA VAL A 79 -7.40 -3.90 -9.03
C VAL A 79 -8.65 -3.57 -9.85
N PHE A 80 -8.73 -2.38 -10.42
CA PHE A 80 -9.90 -1.91 -11.16
C PHE A 80 -9.76 -2.09 -12.68
N GLY A 81 -8.55 -2.06 -13.22
CA GLY A 81 -8.30 -2.04 -14.65
C GLY A 81 -9.11 -0.96 -15.35
N ALA A 82 -9.91 -1.35 -16.34
CA ALA A 82 -10.79 -0.41 -17.05
C ALA A 82 -12.09 -0.05 -16.31
N ALA A 83 -12.40 -0.69 -15.18
CA ALA A 83 -13.62 -0.42 -14.43
C ALA A 83 -13.45 0.81 -13.53
N SER A 84 -14.48 1.64 -13.40
CA SER A 84 -14.47 2.76 -12.45
C SER A 84 -15.02 2.39 -11.06
N LYS A 85 -15.64 1.21 -10.95
CA LYS A 85 -16.34 0.72 -9.76
C LYS A 85 -16.41 -0.80 -9.77
N LEU A 86 -16.29 -1.42 -8.60
CA LEU A 86 -16.40 -2.87 -8.41
C LEU A 86 -17.37 -3.20 -7.28
N GLU A 87 -18.07 -4.32 -7.43
CA GLU A 87 -18.77 -4.98 -6.32
C GLU A 87 -17.75 -5.52 -5.31
N LYS A 88 -18.14 -5.59 -4.05
CA LYS A 88 -17.31 -6.04 -2.94
C LYS A 88 -16.59 -7.35 -3.23
N GLU A 89 -17.29 -8.37 -3.72
CA GLU A 89 -16.70 -9.69 -4.03
C GLU A 89 -15.68 -9.60 -5.17
N ALA A 90 -16.01 -8.87 -6.24
CA ALA A 90 -15.11 -8.66 -7.38
C ALA A 90 -13.84 -7.89 -6.97
N TYR A 91 -13.99 -6.86 -6.13
CA TYR A 91 -12.86 -6.12 -5.57
C TYR A 91 -11.97 -7.03 -4.71
N MET A 92 -12.56 -7.80 -3.80
CA MET A 92 -11.78 -8.71 -2.96
C MET A 92 -11.01 -9.75 -3.79
N GLU A 93 -11.63 -10.29 -4.83
CA GLU A 93 -10.99 -11.23 -5.73
C GLU A 93 -9.85 -10.56 -6.51
N ALA A 94 -10.06 -9.35 -7.02
CA ALA A 94 -9.03 -8.58 -7.74
C ALA A 94 -7.83 -8.26 -6.83
N VAL A 95 -8.06 -7.81 -5.60
CA VAL A 95 -6.98 -7.54 -4.63
C VAL A 95 -6.20 -8.81 -4.33
N ILE A 96 -6.86 -9.96 -4.13
CA ILE A 96 -6.15 -11.21 -3.88
C ILE A 96 -5.28 -11.62 -5.07
N LYS A 97 -5.83 -11.54 -6.29
CA LYS A 97 -5.20 -12.09 -7.49
C LYS A 97 -4.14 -11.19 -8.10
N GLN A 98 -4.38 -9.88 -8.13
CA GLN A 98 -3.55 -8.90 -8.82
C GLN A 98 -2.67 -8.14 -7.82
N ALA A 99 -3.26 -7.65 -6.73
CA ALA A 99 -2.56 -6.82 -5.75
C ALA A 99 -2.20 -7.56 -4.45
N GLY A 100 -2.02 -8.89 -4.48
CA GLY A 100 -1.81 -9.71 -3.28
C GLY A 100 -0.55 -9.35 -2.48
N TRP A 101 0.37 -8.60 -3.10
CA TRP A 101 1.57 -8.04 -2.49
C TRP A 101 1.27 -7.10 -1.30
N VAL A 102 0.10 -6.46 -1.26
CA VAL A 102 -0.29 -5.57 -0.13
C VAL A 102 -0.43 -6.32 1.21
N PHE A 103 -0.57 -7.65 1.18
CA PHE A 103 -0.72 -8.48 2.38
C PHE A 103 0.60 -9.02 2.96
N ASN A 104 1.73 -8.71 2.33
CA ASN A 104 3.06 -9.10 2.78
C ASN A 104 3.94 -7.85 2.89
N ALA A 105 4.47 -7.57 4.08
CA ALA A 105 5.24 -6.34 4.32
C ALA A 105 6.51 -6.25 3.46
N ASP A 106 7.17 -7.36 3.16
CA ASP A 106 8.38 -7.35 2.34
C ASP A 106 8.05 -7.09 0.88
N SER A 107 7.02 -7.74 0.33
CA SER A 107 6.57 -7.51 -1.05
C SER A 107 6.00 -6.10 -1.22
N PHE A 108 5.28 -5.59 -0.22
CA PHE A 108 4.76 -4.22 -0.23
C PHE A 108 5.90 -3.21 -0.21
N ARG A 109 6.88 -3.41 0.68
CA ARG A 109 8.08 -2.56 0.75
C ARG A 109 8.90 -2.62 -0.54
N GLU A 110 9.05 -3.80 -1.14
CA GLU A 110 9.73 -3.96 -2.43
C GLU A 110 9.04 -3.16 -3.53
N LYS A 111 7.70 -3.26 -3.64
CA LYS A 111 6.93 -2.49 -4.63
C LYS A 111 7.11 -0.98 -4.50
N ILE A 112 6.98 -0.41 -3.31
CA ILE A 112 7.16 1.04 -3.14
C ILE A 112 8.60 1.48 -3.36
N CYS A 113 9.59 0.68 -2.96
CA CYS A 113 10.99 0.99 -3.22
C CYS A 113 11.32 0.94 -4.72
N GLU A 114 10.77 -0.03 -5.46
CA GLU A 114 10.85 -0.10 -6.92
C GLU A 114 10.23 1.13 -7.57
N THR A 115 9.02 1.52 -7.16
CA THR A 115 8.34 2.74 -7.65
C THR A 115 9.15 3.99 -7.35
N ALA A 116 9.75 4.09 -6.17
CA ALA A 116 10.59 5.21 -5.75
C ALA A 116 11.98 5.25 -6.41
N GLY A 117 12.37 4.19 -7.16
CA GLY A 117 13.72 4.05 -7.68
C GLY A 117 14.79 3.90 -6.59
N VAL A 118 14.40 3.39 -5.41
CA VAL A 118 15.26 3.20 -4.25
C VAL A 118 15.62 1.71 -4.14
N GLY A 119 16.91 1.40 -4.03
CA GLY A 119 17.38 0.03 -3.87
C GLY A 119 16.91 -0.63 -2.57
N LYS A 120 16.76 -1.96 -2.58
CA LYS A 120 16.49 -2.77 -1.39
C LYS A 120 17.71 -2.79 -0.45
N LYS A 121 17.51 -2.47 0.83
CA LYS A 121 18.57 -2.37 1.86
C LYS A 121 18.28 -3.13 3.16
N TRP A 122 17.26 -4.00 3.15
CA TRP A 122 16.88 -4.86 4.28
C TRP A 122 16.98 -6.34 3.91
#